data_AF-A0A486NV78-F1
#
_entry.id   AF-A0A486NV78-F1
#
_cell.length_a   1.000
_cell.length_b   1.000
_cell.length_c   1.000
_cell.angle_alpha   90.00
_cell.angle_beta   90.00
_cell.angle_gamma   90.00
#
_symmetry.space_group_name_H-M   'P 1'
#
loop_
_entity.id
_entity.type
_entity.pdbx_description
1 polymer ?
#
loop_
_entity_poly.entity_id
_entity_poly.type
_entity_poly.pdbx_seq_one_letter_code
_entity_poly.pdbx_strand_id
1 'polypeptide(L)'
;MRCFVALIFLMASGVVVANEKLFCEFAVGELSSSPALLIKGNANVMFDGKSFTAYRTDGSYIVSPPLTEKKDGMIFVDDKTKVFAASQDKSNFAVSDRIKKTIEQWSKCEVDKASAQQKQAEDEMRVVESLSGTKAKDFFMKEKHAFTTNCLVWEDVTMITGRYPAMVIAGSVMMGKNPRWDGREYSFSFNNGSMVARFVPSEPRHKFVMQAGDKFYGCGPSMVDHNYD
;
A
#
# COMPACT_ATOMS: atom_id res chain seq x y z
N MET A 1 -34.70 34.60 -0.87
CA MET A 1 -33.83 34.45 0.33
C MET A 1 -33.90 32.99 0.80
N ARG A 2 -33.01 32.12 0.30
CA ARG A 2 -32.74 30.78 0.85
C ARG A 2 -31.29 30.42 0.50
N CYS A 3 -30.40 30.65 1.45
CA CYS A 3 -28.99 30.29 1.36
C CYS A 3 -28.85 28.76 1.36
N PHE A 4 -28.23 28.22 0.32
CA PHE A 4 -27.66 26.87 0.35
C PHE A 4 -26.34 26.94 1.12
N VAL A 5 -26.30 26.36 2.31
CA VAL A 5 -25.05 26.11 3.02
C VAL A 5 -24.47 24.82 2.44
N ALA A 6 -23.49 24.96 1.54
CA ALA A 6 -22.66 23.85 1.10
C ALA A 6 -21.77 23.41 2.27
N LEU A 7 -22.07 22.25 2.85
CA LEU A 7 -21.24 21.61 3.85
C LEU A 7 -20.01 21.01 3.13
N ILE A 8 -18.96 21.79 3.00
CA ILE A 8 -17.64 21.29 2.57
C ILE A 8 -17.12 20.45 3.74
N PHE A 9 -17.20 19.12 3.63
CA PHE A 9 -16.43 18.22 4.47
C PHE A 9 -14.95 18.41 4.11
N LEU A 10 -14.29 19.33 4.81
CA LEU A 10 -12.85 19.28 4.99
C LEU A 10 -12.57 18.01 5.81
N MET A 11 -12.29 16.91 5.10
CA MET A 11 -11.55 15.80 5.68
C MET A 11 -10.21 16.38 6.11
N ALA A 12 -10.08 16.66 7.41
CA ALA A 12 -8.79 16.92 8.01
C ALA A 12 -8.00 15.62 7.87
N SER A 13 -7.20 15.54 6.81
CA SER A 13 -6.17 14.53 6.66
C SER A 13 -5.23 14.71 7.84
N GLY A 14 -5.46 13.96 8.92
CA GLY A 14 -4.42 13.70 9.88
C GLY A 14 -3.26 13.17 9.07
N VAL A 15 -2.14 13.90 9.06
CA VAL A 15 -0.90 13.44 8.45
C VAL A 15 -0.47 12.25 9.29
N VAL A 16 -0.98 11.07 8.95
CA VAL A 16 -0.33 9.82 9.30
C VAL A 16 1.00 9.94 8.60
N VAL A 17 2.05 10.26 9.36
CA VAL A 17 3.41 10.22 8.83
C VAL A 17 3.66 8.75 8.53
N ALA A 18 3.41 8.38 7.28
CA ALA A 18 3.60 7.03 6.81
C ALA A 18 5.07 6.70 7.07
N ASN A 19 5.30 5.58 7.76
CA ASN A 19 6.62 4.99 7.84
C ASN A 19 6.99 4.59 6.39
N GLU A 20 7.80 5.42 5.74
CA GLU A 20 8.14 5.28 4.34
C GLU A 20 9.30 4.31 4.21
N LYS A 21 9.12 3.30 3.37
CA LYS A 21 10.17 2.37 3.00
C LYS A 21 10.88 2.93 1.77
N LEU A 22 12.16 3.20 1.93
CA LEU A 22 13.04 3.78 0.94
C LEU A 22 14.04 2.72 0.49
N PHE A 23 14.35 2.70 -0.80
CA PHE A 23 15.38 1.87 -1.39
C PHE A 23 16.58 2.73 -1.76
N CYS A 24 17.74 2.42 -1.19
CA CYS A 24 18.92 3.29 -1.22
C CYS A 24 20.18 2.54 -1.64
N GLU A 25 21.14 3.26 -2.22
CA GLU A 25 22.51 2.79 -2.44
C GLU A 25 23.27 2.82 -1.11
N PHE A 26 23.67 1.64 -0.62
CA PHE A 26 24.39 1.46 0.63
C PHE A 26 25.91 1.44 0.39
N ALA A 27 26.65 2.25 1.15
CA ALA A 27 28.10 2.34 1.10
C ALA A 27 28.71 2.40 2.51
N VAL A 28 29.95 1.90 2.64
CA VAL A 28 30.69 1.88 3.90
C VAL A 28 32.11 2.40 3.68
N GLY A 29 32.64 3.16 4.63
CA GLY A 29 34.02 3.62 4.64
C GLY A 29 34.59 3.76 6.05
N GLU A 30 35.88 4.07 6.13
CA GLU A 30 36.54 4.39 7.39
C GLU A 30 36.24 5.83 7.81
N LEU A 31 36.13 6.07 9.11
CA LEU A 31 35.94 7.39 9.67
C LEU A 31 37.24 8.20 9.57
N SER A 32 37.31 9.07 8.57
CA SER A 32 38.42 10.01 8.35
C SER A 32 37.91 11.37 7.89
N SER A 33 38.80 12.35 7.72
CA SER A 33 38.45 13.69 7.21
C SER A 33 38.01 13.68 5.74
N SER A 34 38.38 12.64 4.99
CA SER A 34 38.01 12.45 3.59
C SER A 34 37.72 10.96 3.36
N PRO A 35 36.57 10.46 3.83
CA PRO A 35 36.27 9.04 3.81
C PRO A 35 36.07 8.54 2.38
N ALA A 36 36.77 7.46 2.03
CA ALA A 36 36.53 6.73 0.80
C ALA A 36 35.39 5.72 1.06
N LEU A 37 34.21 5.99 0.50
CA LEU A 37 33.05 5.12 0.64
C LEU A 37 33.04 4.07 -0.47
N LEU A 38 32.94 2.80 -0.07
CA LEU A 38 32.80 1.67 -0.98
C LEU A 38 31.32 1.25 -1.04
N ILE A 39 30.73 1.34 -2.23
CA ILE A 39 29.36 0.89 -2.48
C ILE A 39 29.29 -0.63 -2.29
N LYS A 40 28.32 -1.08 -1.49
CA LYS A 40 28.09 -2.50 -1.15
C LYS A 40 26.85 -3.08 -1.84
N GLY A 41 25.98 -2.25 -2.39
CA GLY A 41 24.74 -2.65 -3.08
C GLY A 41 23.58 -1.76 -2.66
N ASN A 42 22.35 -2.24 -2.86
CA ASN A 42 21.15 -1.52 -2.45
C ASN A 42 20.54 -2.13 -1.19
N ALA A 43 20.00 -1.28 -0.31
CA ALA A 43 19.36 -1.70 0.92
C ALA A 43 18.23 -0.74 1.32
N ASN A 44 17.37 -1.19 2.23
CA ASN A 44 16.19 -0.44 2.62
C ASN A 44 16.46 0.50 3.81
N VAL A 45 15.76 1.64 3.84
CA VAL A 45 15.64 2.50 5.01
C VAL A 45 14.17 2.71 5.31
N MET A 46 13.76 2.51 6.55
CA MET A 46 12.44 2.89 7.04
C MET A 46 12.57 4.20 7.80
N PHE A 47 11.82 5.22 7.41
CA PHE A 47 11.91 6.55 8.04
C PHE A 47 10.52 7.08 8.40
N ASP A 48 10.36 7.49 9.67
CA ASP A 48 9.10 8.01 10.21
C ASP A 48 9.09 9.54 10.39
N GLY A 49 10.10 10.23 9.84
CA GLY A 49 10.27 11.68 9.99
C GLY A 49 11.06 12.11 11.24
N LYS A 50 11.26 11.20 12.21
CA LYS A 50 11.97 11.47 13.47
C LYS A 50 13.12 10.51 13.72
N SER A 51 12.98 9.25 13.31
CA SER A 51 13.96 8.18 13.46
C SER A 51 13.97 7.31 12.21
N PHE A 52 15.07 6.61 11.98
CA PHE A 52 15.16 5.63 10.89
C PHE A 52 15.67 4.27 11.36
N THR A 53 15.20 3.23 10.68
CA THR A 53 15.80 1.89 10.69
C THR A 53 16.45 1.66 9.33
N ALA A 54 17.78 1.58 9.29
CA ALA A 54 18.53 1.39 8.06
C ALA A 54 19.10 -0.03 7.99
N TYR A 55 18.77 -0.75 6.93
CA TYR A 55 19.20 -2.12 6.68
C TYR A 55 20.48 -2.13 5.85
N ARG A 56 21.37 -3.09 6.11
CA ARG A 56 22.52 -3.40 5.28
C ARG A 56 22.15 -4.45 4.23
N THR A 57 23.04 -4.69 3.28
CA THR A 57 22.84 -5.69 2.22
C THR A 57 22.77 -7.13 2.74
N ASP A 58 23.33 -7.41 3.92
CA ASP A 58 23.24 -8.71 4.60
C ASP A 58 21.97 -8.89 5.45
N GLY A 59 21.07 -7.89 5.46
CA GLY A 59 19.84 -7.90 6.24
C GLY A 59 20.00 -7.47 7.71
N SER A 60 21.22 -7.29 8.20
CA SER A 60 21.45 -6.63 9.49
C SER A 60 20.99 -5.17 9.43
N TYR A 61 20.71 -4.55 10.57
CA TYR A 61 20.19 -3.18 10.57
C TYR A 61 20.76 -2.35 11.72
N ILE A 62 20.52 -1.04 11.64
CA ILE A 62 20.77 -0.07 12.69
C ILE A 62 19.53 0.81 12.87
N VAL A 63 19.23 1.15 14.12
CA VAL A 63 18.11 2.01 14.50
C VAL A 63 18.66 3.31 15.06
N SER A 64 18.21 4.44 14.54
CA SER A 64 18.56 5.74 15.08
C SER A 64 17.72 6.06 16.33
N PRO A 65 18.28 6.77 17.32
CA PRO A 65 17.47 7.54 18.26
C PRO A 65 16.66 8.62 17.51
N PRO A 66 15.70 9.28 18.19
CA PRO A 66 15.05 10.46 17.66
C PRO A 66 16.07 11.53 17.26
N LEU A 67 16.00 11.97 16.01
CA LEU A 67 16.84 13.01 15.43
C LEU A 67 16.29 14.37 15.86
N THR A 68 17.00 15.05 16.76
CA THR A 68 16.51 16.25 17.45
C THR A 68 17.06 17.55 16.86
N GLU A 69 18.26 17.52 16.30
CA GLU A 69 18.91 18.70 15.75
C GLU A 69 18.58 18.88 14.28
N LYS A 70 18.40 20.13 13.84
CA LYS A 70 18.07 20.52 12.46
C LYS A 70 19.09 21.53 11.96
N LYS A 71 19.74 21.25 10.84
CA LYS A 71 20.71 22.15 10.22
C LYS A 71 20.85 21.87 8.72
N ASP A 72 20.85 22.91 7.90
CA ASP A 72 21.14 22.84 6.45
C ASP A 72 20.37 21.74 5.69
N GLY A 73 19.08 21.57 5.99
CA GLY A 73 18.23 20.54 5.35
C GLY A 73 18.46 19.11 5.88
N MET A 74 19.28 18.94 6.91
CA MET A 74 19.53 17.68 7.61
C MET A 74 18.88 17.69 8.99
N ILE A 75 18.51 16.50 9.46
CA ILE A 75 18.21 16.20 10.86
C ILE A 75 19.25 15.22 11.39
N PHE A 76 19.71 15.41 12.62
CA PHE A 76 20.72 14.53 13.20
C PHE A 76 20.65 14.45 14.73
N VAL A 77 21.37 13.49 15.29
CA VAL A 77 21.63 13.36 16.72
C VAL A 77 23.03 12.80 16.93
N ASP A 78 23.74 13.33 17.92
CA ASP A 78 25.02 12.83 18.40
C ASP A 78 24.81 12.18 19.78
N ASP A 79 24.86 10.85 19.85
CA ASP A 79 24.72 10.11 21.10
C ASP A 79 26.04 9.95 21.86
N LYS A 80 27.08 10.69 21.45
CA LYS A 80 28.50 10.63 21.85
C LYS A 80 29.27 9.46 21.25
N THR A 81 28.63 8.34 20.96
CA THR A 81 29.27 7.17 20.34
C THR A 81 29.08 7.12 18.83
N LYS A 82 27.94 7.61 18.36
CA LYS A 82 27.49 7.62 16.99
C LYS A 82 26.82 8.95 16.67
N VAL A 83 27.01 9.37 15.43
CA VAL A 83 26.23 10.47 14.85
C VAL A 83 25.32 9.87 13.80
N PHE A 84 24.02 10.08 13.95
CA PHE A 84 23.00 9.67 12.99
C PHE A 84 22.50 10.90 12.27
N ALA A 85 22.41 10.83 10.95
CA ALA A 85 21.91 11.93 10.14
C ALA A 85 20.95 11.42 9.08
N ALA A 86 19.94 12.22 8.77
CA ALA A 86 19.02 12.01 7.66
C ALA A 86 18.75 13.34 6.96
N SER A 87 18.62 13.32 5.64
CA SER A 87 18.17 14.49 4.89
C SER A 87 16.64 14.64 5.01
N GLN A 88 16.16 15.87 5.11
CA GLN A 88 14.72 16.15 5.27
C GLN A 88 13.92 15.77 4.02
N ASP A 89 14.56 15.76 2.85
CA ASP A 89 14.01 15.27 1.58
C ASP A 89 14.08 13.74 1.43
N LYS A 90 14.60 13.03 2.45
CA LYS A 90 14.68 11.57 2.54
C LYS A 90 15.60 10.90 1.50
N SER A 91 16.42 11.68 0.79
CA SER A 91 17.31 11.12 -0.23
C SER A 91 18.59 10.51 0.34
N ASN A 92 18.98 10.84 1.59
CA ASN A 92 20.23 10.41 2.21
C ASN A 92 20.11 10.15 3.71
N PHE A 93 20.78 9.10 4.19
CA PHE A 93 20.94 8.75 5.60
C PHE A 93 22.38 8.35 5.86
N ALA A 94 22.89 8.62 7.06
CA ALA A 94 24.25 8.26 7.43
C ALA A 94 24.37 7.94 8.92
N VAL A 95 25.27 7.01 9.24
CA VAL A 95 25.73 6.76 10.60
C VAL A 95 27.26 6.85 10.64
N SER A 96 27.79 7.72 11.48
CA SER A 96 29.20 7.75 11.84
C SER A 96 29.40 7.04 13.17
N ASP A 97 30.14 5.94 13.20
CA ASP A 97 30.43 5.17 14.43
C ASP A 97 31.85 5.48 14.93
N ARG A 98 31.94 6.17 16.08
CA ARG A 98 33.22 6.57 16.68
C ARG A 98 33.94 5.42 17.38
N ILE A 99 33.22 4.35 17.74
CA ILE A 99 33.77 3.15 18.37
C ILE A 99 34.38 2.27 17.28
N LYS A 100 33.61 1.97 16.24
CA LYS A 100 34.09 1.13 15.12
C LYS A 100 34.98 1.88 14.13
N LYS A 101 35.03 3.21 14.21
CA LYS A 101 35.73 4.08 13.24
C LYS A 101 35.23 3.86 11.81
N THR A 102 33.92 3.72 11.66
CA THR A 102 33.28 3.50 10.34
C THR A 102 32.24 4.57 10.05
N ILE A 103 32.00 4.81 8.77
CA ILE A 103 30.87 5.57 8.26
C ILE A 103 30.05 4.63 7.39
N GLU A 104 28.75 4.59 7.66
CA GLU A 104 27.76 3.90 6.85
C GLU A 104 26.85 4.96 6.22
N GLN A 105 26.58 4.85 4.92
CA GLN A 105 25.72 5.78 4.18
C GLN A 105 24.71 5.02 3.33
N TRP A 106 23.48 5.51 3.35
CA TRP A 106 22.41 5.16 2.43
C TRP A 106 22.09 6.40 1.62
N SER A 107 22.36 6.37 0.33
CA SER A 107 22.25 7.52 -0.56
C SER A 107 21.38 7.20 -1.77
N LYS A 108 21.01 8.24 -2.53
CA LYS A 108 20.14 8.10 -3.72
C LYS A 108 18.86 7.32 -3.39
N CYS A 109 18.31 7.58 -2.21
CA CYS A 109 17.13 6.90 -1.74
C CYS A 109 15.92 7.31 -2.58
N GLU A 110 15.15 6.31 -3.02
CA GLU A 110 13.87 6.50 -3.67
C GLU A 110 12.78 5.77 -2.88
N VAL A 111 11.54 6.25 -2.96
CA VAL A 111 10.40 5.50 -2.42
C VAL A 111 10.34 4.14 -3.08
N ASP A 112 10.27 3.07 -2.30
CA ASP A 112 10.02 1.72 -2.80
C ASP A 112 8.57 1.67 -3.31
N LYS A 113 8.41 2.07 -4.59
CA LYS A 113 7.12 2.25 -5.26
C LYS A 113 6.27 0.97 -5.20
N ALA A 114 6.89 -0.20 -5.31
CA ALA A 114 6.18 -1.47 -5.23
C ALA A 114 5.59 -1.69 -3.83
N SER A 115 6.37 -1.43 -2.78
CA SER A 115 5.87 -1.54 -1.40
C SER A 115 4.81 -0.48 -1.07
N ALA A 116 4.94 0.74 -1.61
CA ALA A 116 3.98 1.81 -1.41
C ALA A 116 2.65 1.50 -2.09
N GLN A 117 2.69 0.99 -3.33
CA GLN A 117 1.50 0.54 -4.06
C GLN A 117 0.82 -0.63 -3.36
N GLN A 118 1.58 -1.62 -2.89
CA GLN A 118 1.01 -2.75 -2.15
C GLN A 118 0.33 -2.29 -0.86
N LYS A 119 0.97 -1.42 -0.08
CA LYS A 119 0.39 -0.86 1.15
C LYS A 119 -0.88 -0.07 0.87
N GLN A 120 -0.89 0.73 -0.19
CA GLN A 120 -2.08 1.47 -0.62
C GLN A 120 -3.23 0.51 -0.95
N ALA A 121 -2.98 -0.54 -1.74
CA ALA A 121 -3.98 -1.54 -2.08
C ALA A 121 -4.52 -2.28 -0.83
N GLU A 122 -3.65 -2.60 0.13
CA GLU A 122 -4.05 -3.21 1.42
C GLU A 122 -4.93 -2.26 2.26
N ASP A 123 -4.55 -0.98 2.35
CA ASP A 123 -5.31 0.02 3.10
C ASP A 123 -6.67 0.31 2.46
N GLU A 124 -6.76 0.35 1.13
CA GLU A 124 -8.02 0.45 0.39
C GLU A 124 -8.93 -0.76 0.66
N MET A 125 -8.38 -1.98 0.60
CA MET A 125 -9.15 -3.19 0.92
C MET A 125 -9.64 -3.21 2.36
N ARG A 126 -8.85 -2.73 3.33
CA ARG A 126 -9.30 -2.57 4.73
C ARG A 126 -10.50 -1.63 4.86
N VAL A 127 -10.53 -0.55 4.08
CA VAL A 127 -11.69 0.35 4.04
C VAL A 127 -12.91 -0.42 3.54
N VAL A 128 -12.79 -1.15 2.42
CA VAL A 128 -13.87 -1.98 1.86
C VAL A 128 -14.37 -3.02 2.86
N GLU A 129 -13.47 -3.69 3.58
CA GLU A 129 -13.79 -4.68 4.63
C GLU A 129 -14.57 -4.09 5.80
N SER A 130 -14.36 -2.81 6.11
CA SER A 130 -15.03 -2.10 7.20
C SER A 130 -16.42 -1.56 6.83
N LEU A 131 -16.80 -1.60 5.55
CA LEU A 131 -18.07 -1.06 5.09
C LEU A 131 -19.24 -1.86 5.65
N SER A 132 -20.29 -1.15 6.08
CA SER A 132 -21.53 -1.76 6.59
C SER A 132 -22.75 -0.91 6.27
N GLY A 133 -23.94 -1.52 6.39
CA GLY A 133 -25.23 -0.85 6.23
C GLY A 133 -25.38 -0.15 4.88
N THR A 134 -25.90 1.08 4.91
CA THR A 134 -26.14 1.89 3.71
C THR A 134 -24.86 2.24 2.96
N LYS A 135 -23.73 2.42 3.65
CA LYS A 135 -22.44 2.73 3.01
C LYS A 135 -21.97 1.58 2.13
N ALA A 136 -22.00 0.35 2.65
CA ALA A 136 -21.66 -0.83 1.85
C ALA A 136 -22.61 -0.99 0.66
N LYS A 137 -23.92 -0.81 0.90
CA LYS A 137 -24.91 -0.89 -0.18
C LYS A 137 -24.62 0.12 -1.28
N ASP A 138 -24.35 1.38 -0.95
CA ASP A 138 -24.07 2.42 -1.94
C ASP A 138 -22.78 2.14 -2.71
N PHE A 139 -21.73 1.75 -1.99
CA PHE A 139 -20.45 1.35 -2.57
C PHE A 139 -20.60 0.20 -3.59
N PHE A 140 -21.26 -0.90 -3.23
CA PHE A 140 -21.37 -2.06 -4.13
C PHE A 140 -22.46 -1.93 -5.20
N MET A 141 -23.55 -1.19 -4.94
CA MET A 141 -24.73 -1.17 -5.81
C MET A 141 -24.81 0.07 -6.70
N LYS A 142 -24.19 1.19 -6.32
CA LYS A 142 -24.30 2.46 -7.04
C LYS A 142 -22.99 2.87 -7.69
N GLU A 143 -21.89 2.75 -6.95
CA GLU A 143 -20.56 3.12 -7.42
C GLU A 143 -19.97 2.00 -8.29
N LYS A 144 -19.12 2.37 -9.25
CA LYS A 144 -18.44 1.44 -10.13
C LYS A 144 -17.04 1.21 -9.56
N HIS A 145 -16.82 0.03 -9.00
CA HIS A 145 -15.50 -0.40 -8.53
C HIS A 145 -15.12 -1.69 -9.22
N ALA A 146 -13.87 -1.80 -9.66
CA ALA A 146 -13.31 -3.03 -10.20
C ALA A 146 -12.48 -3.74 -9.13
N PHE A 147 -12.67 -5.06 -9.01
CA PHE A 147 -11.94 -5.93 -8.09
C PHE A 147 -11.20 -6.98 -8.89
N THR A 148 -9.88 -6.85 -9.01
CA THR A 148 -9.04 -7.81 -9.74
C THR A 148 -8.44 -8.82 -8.77
N THR A 149 -8.48 -10.10 -9.15
CA THR A 149 -8.00 -11.22 -8.33
C THR A 149 -7.69 -12.42 -9.20
N ASN A 150 -6.95 -13.39 -8.65
CA ASN A 150 -6.64 -14.62 -9.35
C ASN A 150 -7.55 -15.76 -8.88
N CYS A 151 -8.16 -16.48 -9.83
CA CYS A 151 -8.92 -17.69 -9.59
C CYS A 151 -8.15 -18.89 -10.18
N LEU A 152 -8.12 -19.99 -9.43
CA LEU A 152 -7.42 -21.23 -9.83
C LEU A 152 -7.73 -21.75 -11.25
N VAL A 153 -8.91 -21.44 -11.78
CA VAL A 153 -9.38 -21.96 -13.08
C VAL A 153 -9.27 -20.94 -14.21
N TRP A 154 -9.31 -19.65 -13.90
CA TRP A 154 -9.48 -18.57 -14.89
C TRP A 154 -8.35 -17.56 -14.89
N GLU A 155 -7.28 -17.81 -14.13
CA GLU A 155 -6.20 -16.87 -13.88
C GLU A 155 -6.77 -15.55 -13.35
N ASP A 156 -6.43 -14.42 -13.97
CA ASP A 156 -6.88 -13.11 -13.53
C ASP A 156 -8.31 -12.85 -13.99
N VAL A 157 -9.14 -12.50 -13.02
CA VAL A 157 -10.52 -12.08 -13.23
C VAL A 157 -10.75 -10.74 -12.56
N THR A 158 -11.60 -9.93 -13.18
CA THR A 158 -12.03 -8.65 -12.61
C THR A 158 -13.54 -8.66 -12.43
N MET A 159 -14.00 -8.41 -11.20
CA MET A 159 -15.40 -8.15 -10.91
C MET A 159 -15.66 -6.65 -10.88
N ILE A 160 -16.58 -6.16 -11.71
CA ILE A 160 -17.01 -4.76 -11.74
C ILE A 160 -18.37 -4.65 -11.06
N THR A 161 -18.45 -3.77 -10.07
CA THR A 161 -19.63 -3.51 -9.23
C THR A 161 -20.47 -2.35 -9.76
N GLY A 162 -21.59 -2.04 -9.09
CA GLY A 162 -22.46 -0.92 -9.42
C GLY A 162 -23.77 -1.33 -10.09
N ARG A 163 -24.47 -0.34 -10.67
CA ARG A 163 -25.80 -0.54 -11.27
C ARG A 163 -25.79 -1.50 -12.46
N TYR A 164 -24.67 -1.53 -13.18
CA TYR A 164 -24.45 -2.38 -14.37
C TYR A 164 -23.17 -3.19 -14.16
N PRO A 165 -23.24 -4.28 -13.35
CA PRO A 165 -22.06 -5.06 -13.03
C PRO A 165 -21.55 -5.83 -14.24
N ALA A 166 -20.29 -6.26 -14.18
CA ALA A 166 -19.68 -7.11 -15.20
C ALA A 166 -18.57 -7.98 -14.61
N MET A 167 -18.24 -9.05 -15.33
CA MET A 167 -17.03 -9.85 -15.11
C MET A 167 -16.11 -9.68 -16.30
N VAL A 168 -14.81 -9.50 -16.06
CA VAL A 168 -13.76 -9.64 -17.07
C VAL A 168 -13.01 -10.92 -16.78
N ILE A 169 -12.99 -11.83 -17.75
CA ILE A 169 -12.31 -13.13 -17.64
C ILE A 169 -11.56 -13.37 -18.93
N ALA A 170 -10.24 -13.59 -18.85
CA ALA A 170 -9.38 -13.80 -20.02
C ALA A 170 -9.60 -12.73 -21.13
N GLY A 171 -9.71 -11.46 -20.73
CA GLY A 171 -9.95 -10.33 -21.63
C GLY A 171 -11.38 -10.19 -22.19
N SER A 172 -12.27 -11.15 -21.89
CA SER A 172 -13.67 -11.10 -22.32
C SER A 172 -14.56 -10.44 -21.26
N VAL A 173 -15.38 -9.47 -21.68
CA VAL A 173 -16.34 -8.79 -20.80
C VAL A 173 -17.69 -9.50 -20.83
N MET A 174 -18.16 -9.93 -19.67
CA MET A 174 -19.45 -10.59 -19.47
C MET A 174 -20.34 -9.71 -18.60
N MET A 175 -21.36 -9.10 -19.20
CA MET A 175 -22.30 -8.25 -18.47
C MET A 175 -23.10 -9.05 -17.43
N GLY A 176 -23.20 -8.49 -16.24
CA GLY A 176 -23.97 -9.02 -15.13
C GLY A 176 -25.43 -8.55 -15.15
N LYS A 177 -26.27 -9.28 -14.44
CA LYS A 177 -27.69 -9.02 -14.24
C LYS A 177 -28.07 -9.26 -12.79
N ASN A 178 -29.12 -8.58 -12.35
CA ASN A 178 -29.70 -8.71 -11.01
C ASN A 178 -28.66 -8.52 -9.88
N PRO A 179 -27.91 -7.40 -9.85
CA PRO A 179 -27.05 -7.11 -8.71
C PRO A 179 -27.88 -7.06 -7.42
N ARG A 180 -27.31 -7.57 -6.35
CA ARG A 180 -27.93 -7.61 -5.03
C ARG A 180 -26.88 -7.38 -3.95
N TRP A 181 -27.28 -6.62 -2.93
CA TRP A 181 -26.61 -6.54 -1.65
C TRP A 181 -27.58 -7.03 -0.57
N ASP A 182 -27.23 -8.09 0.15
CA ASP A 182 -28.11 -8.68 1.18
C ASP A 182 -27.78 -8.22 2.61
N GLY A 183 -26.80 -7.34 2.77
CA GLY A 183 -26.28 -6.88 4.07
C GLY A 183 -24.91 -7.46 4.40
N ARG A 184 -24.49 -8.52 3.72
CA ARG A 184 -23.18 -9.18 3.90
C ARG A 184 -22.49 -9.49 2.57
N GLU A 185 -23.23 -9.99 1.60
CA GLU A 185 -22.75 -10.42 0.29
C GLU A 185 -23.25 -9.46 -0.80
N TYR A 186 -22.33 -9.07 -1.68
CA TYR A 186 -22.66 -8.51 -2.98
C TYR A 186 -22.65 -9.65 -4.01
N SER A 187 -23.70 -9.76 -4.83
CA SER A 187 -23.72 -10.76 -5.90
C SER A 187 -24.50 -10.34 -7.12
N PHE A 188 -24.19 -10.95 -8.27
CA PHE A 188 -24.93 -10.80 -9.52
C PHE A 188 -24.74 -12.03 -10.40
N SER A 189 -25.68 -12.28 -11.30
CA SER A 189 -25.58 -13.37 -12.27
C SER A 189 -24.91 -12.88 -13.56
N PHE A 190 -24.06 -13.69 -14.18
CA PHE A 190 -23.41 -13.40 -15.45
C PHE A 190 -23.39 -14.64 -16.35
N ASN A 191 -22.74 -14.56 -17.51
CA ASN A 191 -22.68 -15.65 -18.49
C ASN A 191 -24.10 -16.20 -18.82
N ASN A 192 -24.98 -15.30 -19.25
CA ASN A 192 -26.40 -15.58 -19.51
C ASN A 192 -27.18 -16.19 -18.33
N GLY A 193 -26.73 -15.95 -17.10
CA GLY A 193 -27.37 -16.43 -15.88
C GLY A 193 -26.91 -17.83 -15.43
N SER A 194 -25.99 -18.45 -16.15
CA SER A 194 -25.42 -19.75 -15.78
C SER A 194 -24.42 -19.68 -14.62
N MET A 195 -23.91 -18.48 -14.31
CA MET A 195 -22.92 -18.26 -13.26
C MET A 195 -23.31 -17.10 -12.35
N VAL A 196 -22.81 -17.13 -11.11
CA VAL A 196 -23.00 -16.07 -10.11
C VAL A 196 -21.65 -15.61 -9.59
N ALA A 197 -21.40 -14.31 -9.62
CA ALA A 197 -20.27 -13.66 -8.99
C ALA A 197 -20.69 -13.23 -7.58
N ARG A 198 -19.89 -13.54 -6.56
CA ARG A 198 -20.18 -13.26 -5.15
C ARG A 198 -18.98 -12.63 -4.48
N PHE A 199 -19.20 -11.55 -3.75
CA PHE A 199 -18.17 -10.86 -2.99
C PHE A 199 -18.65 -10.62 -1.55
N VAL A 200 -17.91 -11.16 -0.59
CA VAL A 200 -18.16 -11.01 0.84
C VAL A 200 -17.01 -10.22 1.46
N PRO A 201 -17.18 -8.90 1.71
CA PRO A 201 -16.09 -8.05 2.18
C PRO A 201 -15.52 -8.53 3.52
N SER A 202 -16.38 -8.98 4.42
CA SER A 202 -16.01 -9.42 5.76
C SER A 202 -15.33 -10.79 5.81
N GLU A 203 -15.26 -11.53 4.69
CA GLU A 203 -14.69 -12.88 4.69
C GLU A 203 -13.16 -12.80 4.78
N PRO A 204 -12.51 -13.50 5.74
CA PRO A 204 -11.05 -13.44 5.91
C PRO A 204 -10.27 -14.12 4.79
N ARG A 205 -10.88 -15.07 4.04
CA ARG A 205 -10.23 -15.80 2.94
C ARG A 205 -11.22 -15.97 1.79
N HIS A 206 -10.75 -15.77 0.56
CA HIS A 206 -11.55 -15.90 -0.66
C HIS A 206 -12.83 -15.05 -0.65
N LYS A 207 -12.66 -13.73 -0.47
CA LYS A 207 -13.76 -12.75 -0.52
C LYS A 207 -14.56 -12.85 -1.81
N PHE A 208 -13.89 -13.18 -2.91
CA PHE A 208 -14.51 -13.36 -4.20
C PHE A 208 -14.69 -14.84 -4.52
N VAL A 209 -15.91 -15.22 -4.89
CA VAL A 209 -16.29 -16.57 -5.29
C VAL A 209 -17.13 -16.51 -6.55
N MET A 210 -16.77 -17.33 -7.53
CA MET A 210 -17.62 -17.61 -8.69
C MET A 210 -18.35 -18.92 -8.47
N GLN A 211 -19.64 -18.96 -8.77
CA GLN A 211 -20.47 -20.16 -8.68
C GLN A 211 -21.00 -20.55 -10.06
N ALA A 212 -20.90 -21.82 -10.42
CA ALA A 212 -21.52 -22.40 -11.62
C ALA A 212 -22.30 -23.67 -11.23
N GLY A 213 -23.63 -23.56 -11.14
CA GLY A 213 -24.47 -24.60 -10.55
C GLY A 213 -24.05 -24.90 -9.11
N ASP A 214 -23.68 -26.15 -8.83
CA ASP A 214 -23.24 -26.60 -7.51
C ASP A 214 -21.72 -26.45 -7.28
N LYS A 215 -20.97 -25.93 -8.27
CA LYS A 215 -19.53 -25.74 -8.16
C LYS A 215 -19.20 -24.32 -7.70
N PHE A 216 -18.24 -24.22 -6.77
CA PHE A 216 -17.72 -22.97 -6.25
C PHE A 216 -16.23 -22.85 -6.54
N TYR A 217 -15.83 -21.66 -6.97
CA TYR A 217 -14.46 -21.33 -7.34
C TYR A 217 -14.04 -20.12 -6.53
N GLY A 218 -13.24 -20.38 -5.49
CA GLY A 218 -12.66 -19.32 -4.67
C GLY A 218 -11.53 -18.62 -5.43
N CYS A 219 -11.52 -17.30 -5.34
CA CYS A 219 -10.48 -16.45 -5.91
C CYS A 219 -9.77 -15.71 -4.77
N GLY A 220 -8.50 -15.35 -4.93
CA GLY A 220 -7.75 -14.72 -3.85
C GLY A 220 -6.56 -13.91 -4.33
N PRO A 221 -5.89 -13.24 -3.38
CA PRO A 221 -6.44 -12.06 -2.71
C PRO A 221 -7.05 -11.06 -3.72
N SER A 222 -8.03 -10.26 -3.27
CA SER A 222 -8.68 -9.26 -4.13
C SER A 222 -8.10 -7.88 -3.86
N MET A 223 -7.88 -7.10 -4.92
CA MET A 223 -7.49 -5.69 -4.83
C MET A 223 -8.47 -4.83 -5.61
N VAL A 224 -8.65 -3.57 -5.20
CA VAL A 224 -9.40 -2.59 -5.98
C VAL A 224 -8.52 -2.14 -7.16
N ASP A 225 -9.09 -2.14 -8.35
CA ASP A 225 -8.42 -1.79 -9.60
C ASP A 225 -8.99 -0.47 -10.13
N HIS A 226 -8.12 0.50 -10.35
CA HIS A 226 -8.47 1.84 -10.83
C HIS A 226 -8.25 2.01 -12.34
N ASN A 227 -7.81 0.98 -13.05
CA ASN A 227 -7.55 1.06 -14.49
C ASN A 227 -8.82 0.99 -15.36
N TYR A 228 -9.99 0.85 -14.73
CA TYR A 228 -11.26 0.57 -15.40
C TYR A 228 -12.25 1.73 -15.41
N ASP A 229 -11.82 2.96 -15.07
CA ASP A 229 -12.66 4.16 -15.12
C ASP A 229 -13.16 4.49 -16.54
#